data_AF-A0A131YTF8-F1
#
_entry.id   AF-A0A131YTF8-F1
#
_cell.length_a   1.000
_cell.length_b   1.000
_cell.length_c   1.000
_cell.angle_alpha   90.00
_cell.angle_beta   90.00
_cell.angle_gamma   90.00
#
_symmetry.space_group_name_H-M   'P 1'
#
loop_
_entity.id
_entity.type
_entity.pdbx_description
1 polymer ?
#
loop_
_entity_poly.entity_id
_entity_poly.type
_entity_poly.pdbx_seq_one_letter_code
_entity_poly.pdbx_strand_id
1 'polypeptide(L)'
;MHLKPALFLLKALIMQVSVIQLSASEEYVDFKEFLTSPPKTWTYRSTLDLPYDCRMDNIVNVTKVANFYYIYFNHSMRNSERIFSTIRYGRIFENYDRPGKPWNVMFITEYATGYASREMVFGIKEMCAVIKVDRFEDTFPSNYELLVKPKARRDPPEECLTKFKECAEKSQKTSYDVYKAECKSLYRKEKKTPALP
;
A
#
# COMPACT_ATOMS: atom_id res chain seq x y z
N MET A 1 -38.41 -26.79 43.97
CA MET A 1 -37.05 -26.44 43.48
C MET A 1 -36.90 -26.92 42.04
N HIS A 2 -37.30 -26.14 41.03
CA HIS A 2 -37.06 -26.47 39.62
C HIS A 2 -36.70 -25.19 38.84
N LEU A 3 -35.42 -24.82 38.89
CA LEU A 3 -34.84 -23.67 38.19
C LEU A 3 -33.46 -24.08 37.62
N LYS A 4 -33.44 -25.09 36.76
CA LYS A 4 -32.20 -25.59 36.12
C LYS A 4 -32.22 -25.75 34.59
N PRO A 5 -33.35 -25.85 33.85
CA PRO A 5 -33.27 -26.04 32.40
C PRO A 5 -33.14 -24.72 31.60
N ALA A 6 -33.64 -23.60 32.12
CA ALA A 6 -33.63 -22.32 31.39
C ALA A 6 -32.24 -21.69 31.26
N LEU A 7 -31.33 -21.93 32.22
CA LEU A 7 -30.00 -21.32 32.23
C LEU A 7 -29.04 -21.98 31.22
N PHE A 8 -29.30 -23.24 30.83
CA PHE A 8 -28.47 -23.98 29.87
C PHE A 8 -28.69 -23.53 28.42
N LEU A 9 -29.93 -23.19 28.06
CA LEU A 9 -30.27 -22.72 26.70
C LEU A 9 -29.68 -21.34 26.39
N LEU A 10 -29.56 -20.45 27.38
CA LEU A 10 -29.01 -19.11 27.19
C LEU A 10 -27.49 -19.14 26.88
N LYS A 11 -26.74 -20.08 27.48
CA LYS A 11 -25.30 -20.24 27.19
C LYS A 11 -25.04 -20.81 25.79
N ALA A 12 -25.90 -21.70 25.30
CA ALA A 12 -25.80 -22.23 23.94
C ALA A 12 -26.05 -21.15 22.88
N LEU A 13 -26.98 -20.21 23.13
CA LEU A 13 -27.21 -19.07 22.24
C LEU A 13 -26.04 -18.08 22.23
N ILE A 14 -25.42 -17.78 23.38
CA ILE A 14 -24.28 -16.85 23.46
C ILE A 14 -23.03 -17.43 22.75
N MET A 15 -22.84 -18.75 22.74
CA MET A 15 -21.77 -19.40 21.98
C MET A 15 -21.97 -19.31 20.46
N GLN A 16 -23.21 -19.26 19.96
CA GLN A 16 -23.48 -19.15 18.52
C GLN A 16 -23.36 -17.72 17.98
N VAL A 17 -23.53 -16.70 18.83
CA VAL A 17 -23.35 -15.28 18.43
C VAL A 17 -21.87 -14.88 18.33
N SER A 18 -20.95 -15.69 18.85
CA SER A 18 -19.51 -15.36 18.91
C SER A 18 -18.72 -15.74 17.65
N VAL A 19 -19.33 -16.46 16.69
CA VAL A 19 -18.63 -16.97 15.49
C VAL A 19 -19.24 -16.39 14.21
N ILE A 20 -19.54 -15.09 14.25
CA ILE A 20 -19.47 -14.27 13.04
C ILE A 20 -18.22 -13.42 13.21
N GLN A 21 -17.07 -14.08 13.26
CA GLN A 21 -15.87 -13.44 12.72
C GLN A 21 -16.21 -13.23 11.25
N LEU A 22 -16.68 -12.03 10.92
CA LEU A 22 -16.57 -11.48 9.58
C LEU A 22 -15.07 -11.53 9.29
N SER A 23 -14.59 -12.66 8.78
CA SER A 23 -13.40 -12.67 7.97
C SER A 23 -13.72 -11.65 6.91
N ALA A 24 -13.17 -10.43 7.04
CA ALA A 24 -13.15 -9.48 5.97
C ALA A 24 -12.58 -10.27 4.80
N SER A 25 -13.49 -10.71 3.92
CA SER A 25 -13.15 -11.48 2.73
C SER A 25 -12.00 -10.73 2.11
N GLU A 26 -10.88 -11.41 1.88
CA GLU A 26 -9.67 -10.88 1.25
C GLU A 26 -10.09 -10.36 -0.13
N GLU A 27 -10.63 -9.15 -0.18
CA GLU A 27 -11.09 -8.53 -1.41
C GLU A 27 -9.81 -8.21 -2.15
N TYR A 28 -9.57 -8.99 -3.19
CA TYR A 28 -8.41 -8.82 -4.02
C TYR A 28 -8.50 -7.44 -4.69
N VAL A 29 -7.70 -6.50 -4.19
CA VAL A 29 -7.57 -5.16 -4.78
C VAL A 29 -6.49 -5.24 -5.85
N ASP A 30 -6.75 -4.69 -7.03
CA ASP A 30 -5.72 -4.56 -8.06
C ASP A 30 -5.00 -3.20 -7.99
N PHE A 31 -3.84 -3.07 -8.67
CA PHE A 31 -3.10 -1.81 -8.63
C PHE A 31 -3.87 -0.63 -9.22
N LYS A 32 -4.67 -0.85 -10.26
CA LYS A 32 -5.41 0.24 -10.92
C LYS A 32 -6.45 0.80 -9.96
N GLU A 33 -7.26 -0.06 -9.36
CA GLU A 33 -8.29 0.33 -8.40
C GLU A 33 -7.67 0.96 -7.16
N PHE A 34 -6.65 0.32 -6.58
CA PHE A 34 -5.95 0.87 -5.42
C PHE A 34 -5.42 2.25 -5.74
N LEU A 35 -4.68 2.43 -6.84
CA LEU A 35 -4.01 3.69 -7.13
C LEU A 35 -4.96 4.82 -7.52
N THR A 36 -6.13 4.54 -8.11
CA THR A 36 -7.03 5.59 -8.62
C THR A 36 -8.02 6.12 -7.59
N SER A 37 -8.37 5.35 -6.55
CA SER A 37 -9.33 5.79 -5.52
C SER A 37 -8.75 5.69 -4.10
N PRO A 38 -8.45 6.82 -3.43
CA PRO A 38 -8.10 8.12 -4.01
C PRO A 38 -6.69 8.10 -4.68
N PRO A 39 -6.36 9.06 -5.57
CA PRO A 39 -5.12 9.06 -6.36
C PRO A 39 -3.83 9.17 -5.54
N LYS A 40 -3.94 9.62 -4.29
CA LYS A 40 -2.81 9.84 -3.40
C LYS A 40 -2.52 8.63 -2.54
N THR A 41 -1.26 8.22 -2.50
CA THR A 41 -0.77 7.08 -1.73
C THR A 41 0.53 7.44 -1.04
N TRP A 42 0.68 7.05 0.21
CA TRP A 42 1.89 7.26 1.00
C TRP A 42 2.58 5.94 1.26
N THR A 43 3.90 5.92 1.23
CA THR A 43 4.66 4.82 1.83
C THR A 43 4.70 5.06 3.33
N TYR A 44 4.04 4.20 4.09
CA TYR A 44 3.98 4.26 5.55
C TYR A 44 5.22 3.62 6.19
N ARG A 45 5.52 2.39 5.77
CA ARG A 45 6.71 1.62 6.19
C ARG A 45 7.40 0.97 5.01
N SER A 46 8.70 0.76 5.15
CA SER A 46 9.53 0.06 4.17
C SER A 46 10.50 -0.88 4.89
N THR A 47 10.81 -2.02 4.28
CA THR A 47 11.93 -2.88 4.74
C THR A 47 13.25 -2.56 4.02
N LEU A 48 13.28 -1.47 3.27
CA LEU A 48 14.48 -0.94 2.66
C LEU A 48 14.89 0.32 3.40
N ASP A 49 16.13 0.33 3.89
CA ASP A 49 16.73 1.46 4.58
C ASP A 49 17.33 2.43 3.57
N LEU A 50 16.60 3.51 3.27
CA LEU A 50 17.09 4.59 2.42
C LEU A 50 16.99 5.92 3.17
N PRO A 51 17.88 6.89 2.89
CA PRO A 51 17.92 8.17 3.59
C PRO A 51 16.83 9.14 3.10
N TYR A 52 15.61 8.64 2.90
CA TYR A 52 14.45 9.45 2.56
C TYR A 52 13.26 9.11 3.46
N ASP A 53 12.38 10.08 3.63
CA ASP A 53 11.08 9.90 4.26
C ASP A 53 10.00 10.66 3.49
N CYS A 54 8.77 10.65 4.02
CA CYS A 54 7.62 11.33 3.44
C CYS A 54 7.31 10.94 1.99
N ARG A 55 7.64 9.71 1.58
CA ARG A 55 7.42 9.22 0.22
C ARG A 55 5.92 9.17 -0.12
N MET A 56 5.55 9.81 -1.22
CA MET A 56 4.17 9.94 -1.67
C MET A 56 4.07 9.86 -3.19
N ASP A 57 3.15 9.02 -3.66
CA ASP A 57 2.75 8.88 -5.06
C ASP A 57 1.37 9.51 -5.24
N ASN A 58 1.24 10.46 -6.16
CA ASN A 58 -0.05 11.03 -6.55
C ASN A 58 -0.31 10.75 -8.03
N ILE A 59 -1.28 9.89 -8.33
CA ILE A 59 -1.68 9.58 -9.71
C ILE A 59 -2.15 10.86 -10.40
N VAL A 60 -1.57 11.11 -11.57
CA VAL A 60 -1.89 12.23 -12.46
C VAL A 60 -2.77 11.76 -13.61
N ASN A 61 -2.42 10.63 -14.22
CA ASN A 61 -3.17 10.09 -15.35
C ASN A 61 -3.08 8.56 -15.41
N VAL A 62 -4.11 7.93 -15.98
CA VAL A 62 -4.16 6.50 -16.29
C VAL A 62 -4.74 6.32 -17.69
N THR A 63 -3.95 5.75 -18.59
CA THR A 63 -4.37 5.50 -19.97
C THR A 63 -4.33 4.00 -20.25
N LYS A 64 -5.38 3.46 -20.86
CA LYS A 64 -5.40 2.08 -21.36
C LYS A 64 -4.92 2.05 -22.80
N VAL A 65 -3.89 1.25 -23.10
CA VAL A 65 -3.42 1.01 -24.47
C VAL A 65 -3.29 -0.50 -24.65
N ALA A 66 -4.08 -1.05 -25.58
CA ALA A 66 -4.25 -2.49 -25.76
C ALA A 66 -4.58 -3.20 -24.42
N ASN A 67 -3.76 -4.15 -24.01
CA ASN A 67 -3.91 -4.96 -22.79
C ASN A 67 -3.10 -4.44 -21.61
N PHE A 68 -2.74 -3.15 -21.60
CA PHE A 68 -1.94 -2.55 -20.53
C PHE A 68 -2.57 -1.26 -20.02
N TYR A 69 -2.37 -0.97 -18.74
CA TYR A 69 -2.61 0.36 -18.17
C TYR A 69 -1.27 1.06 -17.98
N TYR A 70 -1.14 2.23 -18.59
CA TYR A 70 -0.04 3.14 -18.37
C TYR A 70 -0.47 4.16 -17.32
N ILE A 71 0.35 4.29 -16.28
CA ILE A 71 0.10 5.25 -15.21
C ILE A 71 1.17 6.32 -15.21
N TYR A 72 0.75 7.54 -14.91
CA TYR A 72 1.63 8.66 -14.65
C TYR A 72 1.35 9.17 -13.25
N PHE A 73 2.39 9.37 -12.46
CA PHE A 73 2.24 9.84 -11.09
C PHE A 73 3.33 10.82 -10.73
N ASN A 74 2.95 11.83 -9.94
CA ASN A 74 3.90 12.67 -9.27
C ASN A 74 4.45 11.90 -8.07
N HIS A 75 5.70 11.49 -8.20
CA HIS A 75 6.46 10.82 -7.15
C HIS A 75 7.24 11.86 -6.37
N SER A 76 7.10 11.82 -5.05
CA SER A 76 7.74 12.79 -4.19
C SER A 76 8.27 12.16 -2.92
N MET A 77 9.35 12.72 -2.39
CA MET A 77 10.00 12.28 -1.16
C MET A 77 10.79 13.43 -0.56
N ARG A 78 11.09 13.35 0.74
CA ARG A 78 12.02 14.24 1.41
C ARG A 78 13.32 13.49 1.66
N ASN A 79 14.44 14.07 1.26
CA ASN A 79 15.77 13.61 1.65
C ASN A 79 16.46 14.77 2.38
N SER A 80 16.77 14.54 3.66
CA SER A 80 17.24 15.58 4.57
C SER A 80 16.26 16.77 4.60
N GLU A 81 16.69 17.99 4.28
CA GLU A 81 15.83 19.19 4.27
C GLU A 81 15.18 19.47 2.91
N ARG A 82 15.47 18.66 1.88
CA ARG A 82 15.01 18.91 0.51
C ARG A 82 13.85 18.00 0.14
N ILE A 83 12.84 18.57 -0.49
CA ILE A 83 11.73 17.84 -1.11
C ILE A 83 12.06 17.67 -2.59
N PHE A 84 11.97 16.43 -3.05
CA PHE A 84 12.09 16.07 -4.46
C PHE A 84 10.72 15.67 -4.96
N SER A 85 10.35 16.16 -6.15
CA SER A 85 9.10 15.82 -6.83
C SER A 85 9.38 15.67 -8.32
N THR A 86 8.86 14.61 -8.92
CA THR A 86 9.12 14.29 -10.32
C THR A 86 8.02 13.40 -10.88
N ILE A 87 7.74 13.53 -12.17
CA ILE A 87 6.79 12.65 -12.85
C ILE A 87 7.47 11.32 -13.12
N ARG A 88 6.80 10.25 -12.70
CA ARG A 88 7.13 8.86 -13.02
C ARG A 88 6.05 8.28 -13.89
N TYR A 89 6.48 7.33 -14.72
CA TYR A 89 5.58 6.51 -15.50
C TYR A 89 5.73 5.06 -15.10
N GLY A 90 4.63 4.33 -15.20
CA GLY A 90 4.60 2.90 -14.98
C GLY A 90 3.63 2.19 -15.90
N ARG A 91 3.75 0.87 -15.95
CA ARG A 91 2.88 -0.03 -16.69
C ARG A 91 2.36 -1.09 -15.73
N ILE A 92 1.04 -1.21 -15.64
CA ILE A 92 0.36 -2.25 -14.89
C ILE A 92 0.00 -3.40 -15.84
N PHE A 93 0.27 -4.62 -15.40
CA PHE A 93 -0.03 -5.85 -16.13
C PHE A 93 -0.38 -6.97 -15.15
N GLU A 94 -0.95 -8.04 -15.68
CA GLU A 94 -1.24 -9.26 -14.92
C GLU A 94 0.02 -10.13 -14.87
N ASN A 95 0.33 -10.62 -13.67
CA ASN A 95 1.28 -11.71 -13.51
C ASN A 95 0.55 -13.05 -13.71
N TYR A 96 0.84 -13.71 -14.84
CA TYR A 96 0.25 -14.99 -15.20
C TYR A 96 0.60 -16.14 -14.25
N ASP A 97 1.66 -16.00 -13.43
CA ASP A 97 2.01 -16.99 -12.40
C ASP A 97 1.03 -16.98 -11.21
N ARG A 98 0.12 -16.00 -11.14
CA ARG A 98 -0.92 -15.88 -10.11
C ARG A 98 -2.31 -15.76 -10.74
N PRO A 99 -2.89 -16.87 -11.22
CA PRO A 99 -4.21 -16.85 -11.85
C PRO A 99 -5.27 -16.33 -10.87
N GLY A 100 -6.22 -15.55 -11.39
CA GLY A 100 -7.32 -14.94 -10.62
C GLY A 100 -6.98 -13.61 -9.94
N LYS A 101 -5.75 -13.09 -10.14
CA LYS A 101 -5.29 -11.80 -9.61
C LYS A 101 -4.89 -10.85 -10.76
N PRO A 102 -5.85 -10.32 -11.54
CA PRO A 102 -5.53 -9.43 -12.65
C PRO A 102 -4.88 -8.14 -12.13
N TRP A 103 -3.94 -7.58 -12.90
CA TRP A 103 -3.30 -6.29 -12.62
C TRP A 103 -2.58 -6.18 -11.25
N ASN A 104 -2.03 -7.29 -10.76
CA ASN A 104 -1.25 -7.38 -9.50
C ASN A 104 0.20 -6.90 -9.62
N VAL A 105 0.71 -6.61 -10.82
CA VAL A 105 2.11 -6.17 -11.01
C VAL A 105 2.16 -4.84 -11.73
N MET A 106 3.07 -4.00 -11.27
CA MET A 106 3.32 -2.68 -11.80
C MET A 106 4.81 -2.46 -11.96
N PHE A 107 5.25 -2.25 -13.19
CA PHE A 107 6.62 -1.84 -13.49
C PHE A 107 6.68 -0.31 -13.55
N ILE A 108 7.61 0.30 -12.83
CA ILE A 108 7.78 1.76 -12.77
C ILE A 108 9.21 2.17 -13.06
N THR A 109 9.36 3.41 -13.51
CA THR A 109 10.66 4.10 -13.43
C THR A 109 10.91 4.57 -12.00
N GLU A 110 12.11 4.32 -11.48
CA GLU A 110 12.53 4.75 -10.14
C GLU A 110 13.79 5.63 -10.21
N TYR A 111 13.90 6.60 -9.31
CA TYR A 111 14.98 7.60 -9.34
C TYR A 111 16.36 6.97 -9.13
N ALA A 112 16.47 6.06 -8.17
CA ALA A 112 17.75 5.52 -7.73
C ALA A 112 18.26 4.41 -8.65
N THR A 113 17.36 3.53 -9.11
CA THR A 113 17.74 2.26 -9.74
C THR A 113 17.27 2.13 -11.19
N GLY A 114 16.76 3.21 -11.78
CA GLY A 114 16.16 3.24 -13.12
C GLY A 114 14.77 2.60 -13.18
N TYR A 115 14.64 1.34 -12.76
CA TYR A 115 13.39 0.59 -12.83
C TYR A 115 13.13 -0.27 -11.58
N ALA A 116 11.85 -0.40 -11.25
CA ALA A 116 11.36 -1.29 -10.20
C ALA A 116 10.07 -1.99 -10.61
N SER A 117 9.94 -3.27 -10.26
CA SER A 117 8.69 -4.00 -10.27
C SER A 117 8.06 -3.93 -8.88
N ARG A 118 6.77 -3.62 -8.83
CA ARG A 118 5.95 -3.66 -7.63
C ARG A 118 4.89 -4.73 -7.80
N GLU A 119 4.80 -5.66 -6.87
CA GLU A 119 3.79 -6.71 -6.84
C GLU A 119 2.89 -6.53 -5.63
N MET A 120 1.57 -6.56 -5.82
CA MET A 120 0.62 -6.49 -4.71
C MET A 120 0.54 -7.84 -4.00
N VAL A 121 0.90 -7.84 -2.72
CA VAL A 121 0.81 -9.01 -1.83
C VAL A 121 -0.54 -9.05 -1.14
N PHE A 122 -1.03 -7.89 -0.71
CA PHE A 122 -2.31 -7.71 -0.02
C PHE A 122 -2.82 -6.28 -0.21
N GLY A 123 -4.13 -6.09 -0.14
CA GLY A 123 -4.74 -4.77 -0.25
C GLY A 123 -6.10 -4.72 0.42
N ILE A 124 -6.40 -3.56 1.00
CA ILE A 124 -7.75 -3.15 1.41
C ILE A 124 -8.06 -1.89 0.63
N LYS A 125 -9.14 -1.96 -0.17
CA LYS A 125 -9.55 -0.90 -1.07
C LYS A 125 -9.69 0.42 -0.32
N GLU A 126 -9.21 1.51 -0.92
CA GLU A 126 -9.21 2.86 -0.34
C GLU A 126 -8.49 3.05 1.00
N MET A 127 -7.80 2.03 1.53
CA MET A 127 -7.17 2.07 2.85
C MET A 127 -5.67 1.83 2.76
N CYS A 128 -5.23 0.64 2.33
CA CYS A 128 -3.83 0.27 2.38
C CYS A 128 -3.50 -0.88 1.43
N ALA A 129 -2.21 -1.05 1.14
CA ALA A 129 -1.71 -2.19 0.40
C ALA A 129 -0.32 -2.58 0.91
N VAL A 130 -0.01 -3.87 0.90
CA VAL A 130 1.35 -4.37 1.10
C VAL A 130 1.87 -4.82 -0.24
N ILE A 131 3.01 -4.27 -0.64
CA ILE A 131 3.64 -4.59 -1.92
C ILE A 131 5.04 -5.15 -1.70
N LYS A 132 5.45 -6.05 -2.59
CA LYS A 132 6.84 -6.44 -2.79
C LYS A 132 7.44 -5.54 -3.87
N VAL A 133 8.66 -5.06 -3.67
CA VAL A 133 9.38 -4.20 -4.60
C VAL A 133 10.69 -4.87 -4.97
N ASP A 134 10.83 -5.20 -6.26
CA ASP A 134 12.04 -5.76 -6.86
C ASP A 134 12.67 -4.71 -7.76
N ARG A 135 13.94 -4.39 -7.54
CA ARG A 135 14.68 -3.42 -8.37
C ARG A 135 15.57 -4.16 -9.34
N PHE A 136 15.74 -3.58 -10.53
CA PHE A 136 16.56 -4.19 -11.59
C PHE A 136 18.07 -4.04 -11.34
N GLU A 137 18.45 -3.22 -10.37
CA GLU A 137 19.83 -3.08 -9.96
C GLU A 137 20.13 -4.09 -8.84
N ASP A 138 21.05 -5.02 -9.11
CA ASP A 138 21.40 -6.15 -8.22
C ASP A 138 21.91 -5.69 -6.83
N THR A 139 22.25 -4.41 -6.69
CA THR A 139 22.69 -3.80 -5.43
C THR A 139 21.55 -3.66 -4.41
N PHE A 140 20.29 -3.68 -4.84
CA PHE A 140 19.14 -3.50 -3.96
C PHE A 140 18.32 -4.79 -3.79
N PRO A 141 18.38 -5.43 -2.62
CA PRO A 141 17.60 -6.64 -2.40
C PRO A 141 16.10 -6.33 -2.36
N SER A 142 15.27 -7.26 -2.84
CA SER A 142 13.80 -7.19 -2.79
C SER A 142 13.29 -6.69 -1.45
N ASN A 143 12.42 -5.69 -1.40
CA ASN A 143 11.88 -5.17 -0.15
C ASN A 143 10.37 -5.19 -0.13
N TYR A 144 9.78 -4.94 1.03
CA TYR A 144 8.34 -4.75 1.19
C TYR A 144 8.05 -3.30 1.55
N GLU A 145 6.91 -2.81 1.09
CA GLU A 145 6.39 -1.49 1.44
C GLU A 145 4.92 -1.61 1.87
N LEU A 146 4.59 -0.95 2.97
CA LEU A 146 3.21 -0.71 3.38
C LEU A 146 2.79 0.64 2.81
N LEU A 147 1.85 0.61 1.88
CA LEU A 147 1.23 1.76 1.27
C LEU A 147 -0.08 2.10 1.97
N VAL A 148 -0.35 3.39 2.20
CA VAL A 148 -1.58 3.85 2.85
C VAL A 148 -2.23 5.00 2.11
N LYS A 149 -3.55 5.00 2.10
CA LYS A 149 -4.39 6.07 1.60
C LYS A 149 -4.56 7.18 2.64
N PRO A 150 -5.01 8.38 2.24
CA PRO A 150 -5.18 9.51 3.16
C PRO A 150 -6.07 9.21 4.37
N LYS A 151 -7.09 8.35 4.20
CA LYS A 151 -8.02 7.92 5.27
C LYS A 151 -7.30 7.10 6.35
N ALA A 152 -6.44 6.16 5.94
CA ALA A 152 -5.73 5.21 6.81
C ALA A 152 -4.34 5.70 7.26
N ARG A 153 -3.91 6.90 6.84
CA ARG A 153 -2.52 7.35 7.04
C ARG A 153 -2.13 7.58 8.49
N ARG A 154 -3.09 7.90 9.36
CA ARG A 154 -2.82 8.06 10.80
C ARG A 154 -2.81 6.73 11.53
N ASP A 155 -3.72 5.86 11.13
CA ASP A 155 -4.02 4.60 11.76
C ASP A 155 -4.32 3.58 10.65
N PRO A 156 -3.29 2.92 10.10
CA PRO A 156 -3.48 1.91 9.08
C PRO A 156 -4.25 0.71 9.65
N PRO A 157 -5.13 0.05 8.88
CA PRO A 157 -5.80 -1.17 9.32
C PRO A 157 -4.82 -2.21 9.87
N GLU A 158 -5.20 -2.86 10.96
CA GLU A 158 -4.37 -3.86 11.65
C GLU A 158 -4.03 -5.04 10.74
N GLU A 159 -4.91 -5.39 9.80
CA GLU A 159 -4.68 -6.44 8.81
C GLU A 159 -3.51 -6.09 7.89
N CYS A 160 -3.40 -4.83 7.46
CA CYS A 160 -2.28 -4.36 6.65
C CYS A 160 -0.97 -4.31 7.44
N LEU A 161 -1.03 -3.90 8.71
CA LEU A 161 0.13 -3.88 9.61
C LEU A 161 0.65 -5.31 9.86
N THR A 162 -0.27 -6.22 10.19
CA THR A 162 0.01 -7.65 10.37
C THR A 162 0.62 -8.24 9.11
N LYS A 163 0.01 -7.98 7.95
CA LYS A 163 0.52 -8.54 6.69
C LYS A 163 1.89 -8.02 6.32
N PHE A 164 2.15 -6.74 6.54
CA PHE A 164 3.47 -6.15 6.33
C PHE A 164 4.51 -6.77 7.27
N LYS A 165 4.16 -6.94 8.55
CA LYS A 165 5.02 -7.56 9.56
C LYS A 165 5.38 -9.01 9.19
N GLU A 166 4.40 -9.82 8.80
CA GLU A 166 4.63 -11.19 8.30
C GLU A 166 5.64 -11.21 7.14
N CYS A 167 5.51 -10.28 6.18
CA CYS A 167 6.42 -10.19 5.04
C CYS A 167 7.84 -9.78 5.45
N ALA A 168 7.97 -8.81 6.36
CA ALA A 168 9.24 -8.35 6.89
C ALA A 168 9.96 -9.46 7.68
N GLU A 169 9.26 -10.16 8.56
CA GLU A 169 9.79 -11.27 9.36
C GLU A 169 10.21 -12.44 8.47
N LYS A 170 9.36 -12.85 7.52
CA LYS A 170 9.68 -13.93 6.57
C LYS A 170 10.92 -13.63 5.73
N SER A 171 11.16 -12.36 5.42
CA SER A 171 12.35 -11.92 4.67
C SER A 171 13.55 -11.58 5.55
N GLN A 172 13.44 -11.72 6.88
CA GLN A 172 14.48 -11.37 7.85
C GLN A 172 14.97 -9.92 7.69
N LYS A 173 14.06 -9.00 7.36
CA LYS A 173 14.39 -7.58 7.15
C LYS A 173 13.84 -6.71 8.27
N THR A 174 14.66 -5.76 8.70
CA THR A 174 14.21 -4.66 9.56
C THR A 174 13.25 -3.76 8.79
N SER A 175 12.23 -3.24 9.48
CA SER A 175 11.31 -2.24 8.93
C SER A 175 11.58 -0.84 9.48
N TYR A 176 11.34 0.16 8.65
CA TYR A 176 11.57 1.57 8.92
C TYR A 176 10.31 2.37 8.63
N ASP A 177 10.02 3.36 9.48
CA ASP A 177 8.92 4.30 9.26
C ASP A 177 9.33 5.32 8.19
N VAL A 178 8.60 5.31 7.07
CA VAL A 178 8.79 6.26 5.97
C VAL A 178 7.84 7.45 6.12
N TYR A 179 6.64 7.22 6.66
CA TYR A 179 5.69 8.28 6.94
C TYR A 179 5.85 8.80 8.38
N LYS A 180 5.98 10.12 8.52
CA LYS A 180 5.98 10.84 9.80
C LYS A 180 4.85 11.86 9.84
N ALA A 181 4.44 12.29 11.04
CA ALA A 181 3.34 13.23 11.20
C ALA A 181 3.58 14.56 10.44
N GLU A 182 4.82 15.05 10.39
CA GLU A 182 5.16 16.29 9.69
C GLU A 182 5.02 16.20 8.16
N CYS A 183 5.03 15.00 7.57
CA CYS A 183 4.88 14.80 6.12
C CYS A 183 3.58 15.42 5.60
N LYS A 184 2.51 15.45 6.40
CA LYS A 184 1.23 16.10 6.02
C LYS A 184 1.40 17.58 5.67
N SER A 185 2.33 18.28 6.34
CA SER A 185 2.53 19.72 6.17
C SER A 185 3.25 20.07 4.87
N LEU A 186 4.16 19.21 4.42
CA LEU A 186 4.99 19.41 3.23
C LEU A 186 4.12 19.56 1.97
N TYR A 187 3.11 18.70 1.83
CA TYR A 187 2.24 18.66 0.65
C TYR A 187 0.99 19.55 0.74
N ARG A 188 0.84 20.32 1.82
CA ARG A 188 -0.11 21.44 1.86
C ARG A 188 0.48 22.70 1.24
N LYS A 189 1.81 22.86 1.26
CA LYS A 189 2.51 24.04 0.75
C LYS A 189 2.61 24.05 -0.78
N GLU A 190 2.74 22.88 -1.43
CA GLU A 190 2.79 22.79 -2.90
C GLU A 190 1.53 23.29 -3.61
N LYS A 191 0.35 23.21 -2.97
CA LYS A 191 -0.89 23.78 -3.54
C LYS A 191 -0.92 25.32 -3.62
N LYS A 192 0.02 26.00 -2.95
CA LYS A 192 0.09 27.47 -2.92
C LYS A 192 1.10 28.05 -3.90
N THR A 193 1.91 27.23 -4.56
CA THR A 193 2.79 27.68 -5.63
C THR A 193 2.04 27.51 -6.95
N PRO A 194 1.76 28.59 -7.71
CA PRO A 194 1.14 28.47 -9.01
C PRO A 194 1.98 27.54 -9.89
N ALA A 195 1.33 26.64 -10.64
CA ALA A 195 2.01 25.95 -11.72
C ALA A 195 2.60 27.02 -12.65
N LEU A 196 3.90 26.96 -12.90
CA LEU A 196 4.53 27.81 -13.90
C LEU A 196 3.85 27.55 -15.26
N PRO A 197 3.57 28.62 -16.03
CA PRO A 197 2.83 28.55 -17.29
C PRO A 197 3.55 27.71 -18.35
#